data_AF-Q2SCA9-F1
#
_entry.id   AF-Q2SCA9-F1
#
_cell.length_a   1.000
_cell.length_b   1.000
_cell.length_c   1.000
_cell.angle_alpha   90.00
_cell.angle_beta   90.00
_cell.angle_gamma   90.00
#
_symmetry.space_group_name_H-M   'P 1'
#
loop_
_entity.id
_entity.type
_entity.pdbx_description
1 polymer ?
#
loop_
_entity_poly.entity_id
_entity_poly.type
_entity_poly.pdbx_seq_one_letter_code
_entity_poly.pdbx_strand_id
1 'polypeptide(L)' 'MYVLKSLTDVRELTEIWIREYNEERAHDALNDLTQWGCLAKHQGLENSNYECR' A
#
# COMPACT_ATOMS: atom_id res chain seq x y z
N MET A 1 14.97 -10.43 11.09
CA MET A 1 15.58 -11.36 10.11
C MET A 1 14.55 -12.43 9.80
N TYR A 2 14.01 -12.50 8.58
CA TYR A 2 13.09 -13.59 8.20
C TYR A 2 13.91 -14.79 7.74
N VAL A 3 13.69 -15.95 8.37
CA VAL A 3 14.21 -17.23 7.87
C VAL A 3 13.06 -17.91 7.15
N LEU A 4 13.02 -17.73 5.84
CA LEU A 4 11.96 -18.25 4.98
C LEU A 4 12.26 -19.72 4.68
N LYS A 5 11.33 -20.64 4.99
CA LYS A 5 11.55 -22.08 4.84
C LYS A 5 10.91 -22.64 3.57
N SER A 6 9.89 -21.95 3.05
CA SER A 6 9.20 -22.34 1.82
C SER A 6 8.74 -21.13 1.00
N LEU A 7 8.47 -21.34 -0.29
CA LEU A 7 7.85 -20.31 -1.15
C LEU A 7 6.46 -19.90 -0.66
N THR A 8 5.75 -20.80 0.03
CA THR A 8 4.45 -20.50 0.65
C THR A 8 4.63 -19.47 1.74
N ASP A 9 5.65 -19.60 2.61
CA ASP A 9 5.94 -18.64 3.67
C ASP A 9 6.23 -17.25 3.09
N VAL A 10 6.98 -17.19 1.98
CA VAL A 10 7.28 -15.94 1.28
C VAL A 10 6.01 -15.32 0.73
N ARG A 11 5.15 -16.14 0.10
CA ARG A 11 3.88 -15.67 -0.47
C ARG A 11 2.98 -15.08 0.60
N GLU A 12 2.79 -15.79 1.72
CA GLU A 12 1.95 -15.33 2.82
C GLU A 12 2.46 -14.01 3.42
N LEU A 13 3.77 -13.90 3.67
CA LEU A 13 4.37 -12.66 4.16
C LEU A 13 4.22 -11.51 3.16
N THR A 14 4.33 -11.80 1.87
CA THR A 14 4.16 -10.81 0.81
C THR A 14 2.71 -10.33 0.74
N GLU A 15 1.74 -11.23 0.82
CA GLU A 15 0.31 -10.88 0.83
C GLU A 15 -0.06 -10.02 2.05
N ILE A 16 0.45 -10.38 3.23
CA ILE A 16 0.29 -9.57 4.46
C ILE A 16 0.90 -8.18 4.27
N TRP A 17 2.14 -8.11 3.77
CA TRP A 17 2.83 -6.84 3.56
C TRP A 17 2.09 -5.93 2.56
N ILE A 18 1.58 -6.49 1.46
CA ILE A 18 0.79 -5.76 0.46
C ILE A 18 -0.45 -5.16 1.11
N ARG A 19 -1.18 -5.96 1.90
CA ARG A 19 -2.38 -5.48 2.60
C ARG A 19 -2.03 -4.37 3.59
N GLU A 20 -1.05 -4.59 4.46
CA GLU A 20 -0.62 -3.59 5.45
C GLU A 20 -0.21 -2.28 4.79
N TYR A 21 0.57 -2.34 3.71
CA TYR A 21 1.01 -1.16 2.97
C TYR A 21 -0.17 -0.42 2.32
N ASN A 22 -1.05 -1.14 1.63
CA ASN A 22 -2.11 -0.50 0.86
C ASN A 22 -3.25 0.03 1.75
N GLU A 23 -3.59 -0.69 2.82
CA GLU A 23 -4.83 -0.50 3.58
C GLU A 23 -4.63 0.02 5.00
N GLU A 24 -3.53 -0.34 5.68
CA GLU A 24 -3.40 -0.11 7.12
C GLU A 24 -2.37 0.98 7.47
N ARG A 25 -1.32 1.14 6.65
CA ARG A 25 -0.27 2.13 6.89
C ARG A 25 -0.59 3.47 6.24
N ALA A 26 -0.55 4.51 7.08
CA ALA A 26 -0.45 5.89 6.65
C ALA A 26 0.90 6.11 5.96
N HIS A 27 0.90 6.85 4.86
CA HIS A 27 2.13 7.23 4.16
C HIS A 27 2.33 8.74 4.27
N ASP A 28 3.48 9.19 4.77
CA ASP A 28 3.80 10.62 4.91
C ASP A 28 3.73 11.35 3.56
N ALA A 29 4.16 10.67 2.48
CA ALA A 29 4.07 11.18 1.11
C ALA A 29 2.62 11.32 0.59
N LEU A 30 1.66 10.75 1.33
CA LEU A 30 0.23 10.76 1.05
C LEU A 30 -0.55 11.57 2.11
N ASN A 31 0.13 12.45 2.86
CA ASN A 31 -0.46 13.23 3.96
C ASN A 31 -1.16 12.31 4.99
N ASP A 32 -0.44 11.29 5.45
CA ASP A 32 -0.88 10.27 6.41
C ASP A 32 -2.09 9.44 5.96
N LEU A 33 -2.43 9.48 4.67
CA LEU A 33 -3.45 8.62 4.11
C LEU A 33 -2.87 7.28 3.72
N THR A 34 -3.73 6.27 3.74
CA THR A 34 -3.47 4.99 3.11
C THR A 34 -3.56 5.14 1.60
N GLN A 35 -2.99 4.19 0.85
CA GLN A 35 -3.03 4.25 -0.62
C GLN A 35 -4.47 4.27 -1.15
N TRP A 36 -5.37 3.50 -0.54
CA TRP A 36 -6.80 3.55 -0.85
C TRP A 36 -7.45 4.89 -0.49
N GLY A 37 -7.04 5.51 0.62
CA GLY A 37 -7.48 6.85 1.00
C GLY A 37 -7.15 7.91 -0.06
N CYS A 38 -5.94 7.86 -0.65
CA CYS A 38 -5.60 8.74 -1.77
C CYS A 38 -6.35 8.39 -3.05
N LEU A 39 -6.51 7.10 -3.38
CA LEU A 39 -7.28 6.68 -4.56
C LEU A 39 -8.73 7.18 -4.49
N ALA A 40 -9.37 7.09 -3.32
CA ALA A 40 -10.72 7.61 -3.11
C ALA A 40 -10.79 9.14 -3.27
N LYS A 41 -9.76 9.88 -2.82
CA LYS A 41 -9.65 11.33 -3.06
C LYS A 41 -9.45 11.69 -4.54
N HIS A 42 -8.85 10.80 -5.32
CA HIS A 42 -8.48 11.04 -6.72
C HIS A 42 -9.54 10.70 -7.77
N GLN A 43 -10.65 10.04 -7.40
CA GLN A 43 -11.71 9.65 -8.35
C GLN A 43 -12.41 10.83 -9.08
N GLY A 44 -12.02 12.09 -8.81
CA GLY A 44 -12.49 13.28 -9.54
C GLY A 44 -11.47 13.92 -10.50
N LEU A 45 -10.22 13.46 -10.56
CA LEU A 45 -9.18 14.05 -11.41
C LEU A 45 -8.56 12.95 -12.28
N GLU A 46 -9.08 12.83 -13.50
CA GLU A 46 -8.53 11.93 -14.50
C GLU A 46 -7.06 12.30 -14.80
N ASN A 47 -6.20 11.29 -14.70
CA ASN A 47 -4.83 11.21 -15.21
C ASN A 47 -3.73 11.98 -14.44
N SER A 48 -3.25 11.39 -13.33
CA SER A 48 -1.87 11.64 -12.87
C SER A 48 -1.20 10.36 -12.34
N ASN A 49 0.08 10.17 -12.69
CA ASN A 49 0.99 9.15 -12.15
C ASN A 49 1.58 9.62 -10.82
N TYR A 50 0.75 9.65 -9.78
CA TYR A 50 0.96 10.16 -8.41
C TYR A 50 0.80 11.68 -8.25
N GLU A 51 -0.18 12.13 -7.45
CA GLU A 51 -0.06 13.33 -6.59
C GLU A 51 -1.11 13.31 -5.45
N CYS A 52 -0.80 12.72 -4.29
CA CYS A 52 -1.58 13.01 -3.08
C CYS A 52 -0.98 14.27 -2.44
N ARG A 53 -1.68 15.41 -2.57
CA ARG A 53 -1.28 16.73 -2.07
C ARG A 53 -2.42 17.40 -1.31
#